data_AF-A0A078SS02-F1
#
_entry.id   AF-A0A078SS02-F1
#
_cell.length_a   1.000
_cell.length_b   1.000
_cell.length_c   1.000
_cell.angle_alpha   90.00
_cell.angle_beta   90.00
_cell.angle_gamma   90.00
#
_symmetry.space_group_name_H-M   'P 1'
#
loop_
_entity.id
_entity.type
_entity.pdbx_description
1 polymer ?
#
loop_
_entity_poly.entity_id
_entity_poly.type
_entity_poly.pdbx_seq_one_letter_code
_entity_poly.pdbx_strand_id
1 'polypeptide(L)'
;MDGMMEANDILRLMVCEKMATDSQYDALMVNFEKIFEKKVEPFTGFIYLLNSNCSFCVGQFLGFLSFLEKKNVDLPIVVIVEEGGSVSARFYMKQVGFSELEKIEFIEDSKGEIVSENLEYCSGIVTYVVENKKYDSVLCGEINL
;
A
#
# COMPACT_ATOMS: atom_id res chain seq x y z
N MET A 1 3.02 -23.73 -19.16
CA MET A 1 2.58 -22.32 -19.11
C MET A 1 2.02 -22.13 -17.73
N ASP A 2 2.90 -21.76 -16.80
CA ASP A 2 2.58 -21.65 -15.38
C ASP A 2 1.68 -20.44 -15.15
N GLY A 3 0.52 -20.69 -14.55
CA GLY A 3 -0.49 -19.70 -14.20
C GLY A 3 -0.02 -18.84 -13.03
N MET A 4 0.88 -17.89 -13.30
CA MET A 4 0.96 -16.69 -12.50
C MET A 4 -0.42 -16.03 -12.57
N MET A 5 -1.15 -16.00 -11.46
CA MET A 5 -2.20 -15.00 -11.25
C MET A 5 -1.59 -13.67 -11.72
N GLU A 6 -2.18 -13.03 -12.73
CA GLU A 6 -1.73 -11.69 -13.08
C GLU A 6 -1.95 -10.86 -11.80
N ALA A 7 -0.98 -10.09 -11.32
CA ALA A 7 -1.10 -9.44 -10.01
C ALA A 7 -2.31 -8.47 -9.87
N ASN A 8 -3.00 -8.16 -10.97
CA ASN A 8 -4.37 -7.63 -11.01
C ASN A 8 -5.40 -8.51 -10.24
N ASP A 9 -5.25 -9.83 -10.30
CA ASP A 9 -6.04 -10.81 -9.56
C ASP A 9 -5.86 -10.67 -8.04
N ILE A 10 -4.76 -10.09 -7.55
CA ILE A 10 -4.53 -9.93 -6.10
C ILE A 10 -5.49 -8.89 -5.53
N LEU A 11 -5.64 -7.74 -6.19
CA LEU A 11 -6.59 -6.71 -5.73
C LEU A 11 -8.03 -7.21 -5.85
N ARG A 12 -8.37 -7.92 -6.94
CA ARG A 12 -9.66 -8.58 -7.09
C ARG A 12 -9.91 -9.63 -6.04
N LEU A 13 -8.88 -10.39 -5.64
CA LEU A 13 -8.96 -11.39 -4.59
C LEU A 13 -9.21 -10.73 -3.23
N MET A 14 -8.57 -9.60 -2.93
CA MET A 14 -8.85 -8.83 -1.71
C MET A 14 -10.32 -8.41 -1.66
N VAL A 15 -10.90 -7.98 -2.78
CA VAL A 15 -12.34 -7.65 -2.88
C VAL A 15 -13.21 -8.90 -2.71
N CYS A 16 -12.87 -10.01 -3.36
CA CYS A 16 -13.60 -11.27 -3.23
C CYS A 16 -13.61 -11.82 -1.80
N GLU A 17 -12.50 -11.65 -1.07
CA GLU A 17 -12.36 -12.07 0.34
C GLU A 17 -12.91 -11.01 1.33
N LYS A 18 -13.56 -9.95 0.83
CA LYS A 18 -14.15 -8.86 1.61
C LYS A 18 -13.13 -8.12 2.50
N MET A 19 -11.86 -8.15 2.11
CA MET A 19 -10.77 -7.43 2.76
C MET A 19 -10.59 -6.02 2.19
N ALA A 20 -11.11 -5.78 0.99
CA ALA A 20 -11.16 -4.48 0.37
C ALA A 20 -12.50 -4.26 -0.33
N THR A 21 -12.83 -3.02 -0.61
CA THR A 21 -13.92 -2.66 -1.53
C THR A 21 -13.33 -2.09 -2.81
N ASP A 22 -13.99 -2.35 -3.93
CA ASP A 22 -13.72 -1.62 -5.18
C ASP A 22 -13.84 -0.14 -4.87
N SER A 23 -12.76 0.58 -5.12
CA SER A 23 -12.66 1.98 -4.77
C SER A 23 -12.64 2.78 -6.06
N GLN A 24 -13.59 3.69 -6.23
CA GLN A 24 -13.51 4.72 -7.26
C GLN A 24 -12.63 5.89 -6.80
N TYR A 25 -11.70 5.66 -5.86
CA TYR A 25 -10.77 6.71 -5.46
C TYR A 25 -9.83 6.98 -6.62
N ASP A 26 -10.08 8.12 -7.24
CA ASP A 26 -9.47 8.50 -8.50
C ASP A 26 -7.95 8.58 -8.37
N ALA A 27 -7.28 8.21 -9.46
CA ALA A 27 -5.85 8.44 -9.68
C ALA A 27 -5.43 9.92 -9.52
N LEU A 28 -6.38 10.83 -9.32
CA LEU A 28 -6.19 12.26 -9.13
C LEU A 28 -5.57 12.62 -7.78
N MET A 29 -5.72 11.75 -6.76
CA MET A 29 -5.27 12.08 -5.40
C MET A 29 -3.77 11.83 -5.17
N VAL A 30 -3.15 10.97 -5.99
CA VAL A 30 -1.75 10.57 -5.83
C VAL A 30 -0.95 10.98 -7.06
N ASN A 31 0.08 11.81 -6.83
CA ASN A 31 1.05 12.18 -7.84
C ASN A 31 2.09 11.05 -8.00
N PHE A 32 1.75 10.06 -8.83
CA PHE A 32 2.63 8.92 -9.10
C PHE A 32 3.96 9.33 -9.74
N GLU A 33 4.01 10.43 -10.50
CA GLU A 33 5.27 10.94 -11.06
C GLU A 33 6.26 11.29 -9.94
N LYS A 34 5.80 11.95 -8.87
CA LYS A 34 6.61 12.26 -7.69
C LYS A 34 7.11 11.01 -6.95
N ILE A 35 6.33 9.93 -6.95
CA ILE A 35 6.74 8.65 -6.38
C ILE A 35 7.85 8.03 -7.23
N PHE A 36 7.70 8.04 -8.55
CA PHE A 36 8.67 7.45 -9.47
C PHE A 36 9.94 8.29 -9.63
N GLU A 37 9.89 9.62 -9.46
CA GLU A 37 11.08 10.48 -9.35
C GLU A 37 12.01 10.06 -8.20
N LYS A 38 11.43 9.50 -7.12
CA LYS A 38 12.19 9.00 -5.97
C LYS A 38 12.73 7.57 -6.21
N LYS A 39 12.38 6.92 -7.32
CA LYS A 39 12.79 5.55 -7.67
C LYS A 39 13.84 5.55 -8.78
N VAL A 40 14.88 4.71 -8.63
CA VAL A 40 15.98 4.60 -9.61
C VAL A 40 15.64 3.64 -10.76
N GLU A 41 14.75 2.68 -10.51
CA GLU A 41 14.37 1.63 -11.47
C GLU A 41 12.84 1.56 -11.63
N PRO A 42 12.34 1.01 -12.77
CA PRO A 42 10.91 0.76 -12.96
C PRO A 42 10.33 -0.08 -11.82
N PHE A 43 9.28 0.44 -11.19
CA PHE A 43 8.62 -0.20 -10.06
C PHE A 43 7.40 -1.02 -10.52
N THR A 44 7.38 -2.28 -10.11
CA THR A 44 6.20 -3.14 -10.19
C THR A 44 5.91 -3.68 -8.80
N GLY A 45 4.72 -3.41 -8.27
CA GLY A 45 4.38 -3.72 -6.89
C GLY A 45 3.18 -2.93 -6.39
N PHE A 46 3.08 -2.77 -5.07
CA PHE A 46 1.97 -2.07 -4.43
C PHE A 46 2.38 -0.70 -3.90
N ILE A 47 1.50 0.28 -4.03
CA ILE A 47 1.56 1.55 -3.31
C ILE A 47 0.44 1.56 -2.29
N TYR A 48 0.77 1.77 -1.02
CA TYR A 48 -0.16 1.82 0.10
C TYR A 48 -0.16 3.22 0.71
N LEU A 49 -1.33 3.84 0.86
CA LEU A 49 -1.46 5.10 1.59
C LEU A 49 -1.74 4.82 3.07
N LEU A 50 -0.91 5.34 3.98
CA LEU A 50 -0.99 5.05 5.40
C LEU A 50 -1.02 6.33 6.24
N ASN A 51 -2.13 6.54 6.95
CA ASN A 51 -2.14 7.38 8.14
C ASN A 51 -1.53 6.61 9.32
N SER A 52 -0.24 6.82 9.57
CA SER A 52 0.51 6.14 10.64
C SER A 52 0.21 6.65 12.05
N ASN A 53 -0.57 7.73 12.18
CA ASN A 53 -1.02 8.30 13.46
C ASN A 53 -2.34 7.67 13.94
N CYS A 54 -3.02 6.92 13.06
CA CYS A 54 -4.26 6.22 13.38
C CYS A 54 -3.99 4.73 13.62
N SER A 55 -4.23 4.26 14.85
CA SER A 55 -4.02 2.86 15.22
C SER A 55 -4.84 1.88 14.38
N PHE A 56 -6.05 2.28 13.99
CA PHE A 56 -6.90 1.52 13.09
C PHE A 56 -6.27 1.39 11.70
N CYS A 57 -5.80 2.49 11.12
CA CYS A 57 -5.14 2.50 9.80
C CYS A 57 -3.86 1.65 9.78
N VAL A 58 -3.08 1.68 10.86
CA VAL A 58 -1.93 0.78 11.03
C VAL A 58 -2.38 -0.67 11.11
N GLY A 59 -3.44 -0.98 11.84
CA GLY A 59 -4.03 -2.33 11.88
C GLY A 59 -4.45 -2.84 10.49
N GLN A 60 -5.10 -1.99 9.69
CA GLN A 60 -5.45 -2.31 8.30
C GLN A 60 -4.21 -2.60 7.45
N PHE A 61 -3.16 -1.80 7.60
CA PHE A 61 -1.91 -2.02 6.89
C PHE A 61 -1.26 -3.36 7.25
N LEU A 62 -1.20 -3.71 8.54
CA LEU A 62 -0.68 -5.00 8.98
C LEU A 62 -1.54 -6.18 8.47
N GLY A 63 -2.86 -6.00 8.40
CA GLY A 63 -3.77 -6.97 7.79
C GLY A 63 -3.50 -7.17 6.30
N PHE A 64 -3.22 -6.09 5.56
CA PHE A 64 -2.82 -6.17 4.16
C PHE A 64 -1.50 -6.95 4.00
N LEU A 65 -0.48 -6.65 4.81
CA LEU A 65 0.78 -7.40 4.76
C LEU A 65 0.57 -8.89 5.05
N SER A 66 -0.23 -9.21 6.07
CA SER A 66 -0.55 -10.60 6.45
C SER A 66 -1.28 -11.35 5.33
N PHE A 67 -2.13 -10.65 4.58
CA PHE A 67 -2.79 -11.22 3.41
C PHE A 67 -1.80 -11.57 2.31
N LEU A 68 -0.87 -10.66 1.99
CA LEU A 68 0.16 -10.91 0.97
C LEU A 68 1.02 -12.12 1.35
N GLU A 69 1.46 -12.22 2.60
CA GLU A 69 2.20 -13.39 3.11
C GLU A 69 1.39 -14.68 2.96
N LYS A 70 0.12 -14.69 3.40
CA LYS A 70 -0.78 -15.85 3.30
C LYS A 70 -0.99 -16.31 1.86
N LYS A 71 -0.95 -15.38 0.90
CA LYS A 71 -1.12 -15.65 -0.53
C LYS A 71 0.21 -15.90 -1.26
N ASN A 72 1.33 -15.91 -0.55
CA ASN A 72 2.69 -16.02 -1.12
C ASN A 72 2.95 -14.98 -2.22
N VAL A 73 2.49 -13.74 -2.01
CA VAL A 73 2.75 -12.64 -2.91
C VAL A 73 4.08 -11.99 -2.55
N ASP A 74 5.08 -12.16 -3.42
CA ASP A 74 6.42 -11.62 -3.24
C ASP A 74 6.66 -10.40 -4.16
N LEU A 75 5.99 -9.29 -3.84
CA LEU A 75 6.11 -8.03 -4.58
C LEU A 75 6.51 -6.89 -3.64
N PRO A 76 7.34 -5.94 -4.11
CA PRO A 76 7.75 -4.80 -3.29
C PRO A 76 6.56 -3.88 -3.00
N ILE A 77 6.61 -3.22 -1.84
CA ILE A 77 5.56 -2.33 -1.36
C ILE A 77 6.18 -0.96 -1.08
N VAL A 78 5.57 0.08 -1.64
CA VAL A 78 5.85 1.48 -1.30
C VAL A 78 4.74 1.97 -0.41
N VAL A 79 5.08 2.50 0.77
CA VAL A 79 4.12 3.03 1.72
C VAL A 79 4.30 4.54 1.79
N ILE A 80 3.25 5.27 1.43
CA ILE A 80 3.21 6.72 1.54
C ILE A 80 2.67 7.07 2.92
N VAL A 81 3.42 7.88 3.67
CA VAL A 81 3.10 8.32 5.03
C VAL A 81 3.31 9.82 5.15
N GLU A 82 2.70 10.43 6.16
CA GLU A 82 3.04 11.81 6.55
C GLU A 82 4.49 11.91 7.01
N GLU A 83 5.04 13.12 7.01
CA GLU A 83 6.38 13.42 7.52
C GLU A 83 6.55 12.90 8.96
N GLY A 84 7.61 12.09 9.18
CA GLY A 84 7.87 11.41 10.46
C GLY A 84 7.01 10.16 10.72
N GLY A 85 6.01 9.87 9.88
CA GLY A 85 5.08 8.76 10.04
C GLY A 85 5.72 7.37 9.88
N SER A 86 6.83 7.28 9.14
CA SER A 86 7.51 6.01 8.89
C SER A 86 8.03 5.36 10.18
N VAL A 87 8.40 6.17 11.18
CA VAL A 87 8.89 5.68 12.48
C VAL A 87 7.80 4.91 13.22
N SER A 88 6.57 5.45 13.23
CA SER A 88 5.42 4.82 13.86
C SER A 88 5.09 3.48 13.18
N ALA A 89 4.97 3.48 11.85
CA ALA A 89 4.65 2.27 11.09
C ALA A 89 5.68 1.15 11.32
N ARG A 90 6.98 1.48 11.22
CA ARG A 90 8.06 0.51 11.48
C ARG A 90 8.05 -0.03 12.90
N PHE A 91 7.73 0.81 13.89
CA PHE A 91 7.60 0.36 15.27
C PHE A 91 6.53 -0.72 15.41
N TYR A 92 5.32 -0.49 14.88
CA TYR A 92 4.23 -1.45 14.96
C TYR A 92 4.51 -2.74 14.20
N MET A 93 5.07 -2.66 12.99
CA MET A 93 5.48 -3.84 12.22
C MET A 93 6.46 -4.72 13.01
N LYS A 94 7.44 -4.10 13.69
CA LYS A 94 8.39 -4.82 14.52
C LYS A 94 7.72 -5.51 15.72
N GLN A 95 6.71 -4.90 16.33
CA GLN A 95 5.98 -5.48 17.47
C GLN A 95 5.24 -6.76 17.09
N VAL A 96 4.69 -6.82 15.87
CA VAL A 96 3.95 -8.01 15.39
C VAL A 96 4.83 -9.05 14.70
N GLY A 97 6.15 -8.83 14.69
CA GLY A 97 7.11 -9.80 14.14
C GLY A 97 7.23 -9.82 12.62
N PHE A 98 6.76 -8.78 11.91
CA PHE A 98 6.99 -8.64 10.48
C PHE A 98 8.49 -8.46 10.20
N SER A 99 9.10 -9.50 9.63
CA SER A 99 10.56 -9.59 9.44
C SER A 99 11.03 -9.12 8.06
N GLU A 100 10.13 -9.06 7.07
CA GLU A 100 10.44 -8.67 5.69
C GLU A 100 10.41 -7.15 5.46
N LEU A 101 10.99 -6.39 6.39
CA LEU A 101 11.08 -4.91 6.29
C LEU A 101 11.84 -4.43 5.05
N GLU A 102 12.68 -5.28 4.45
CA GLU A 102 13.47 -4.96 3.26
C GLU A 102 12.61 -4.83 1.99
N LYS A 103 11.41 -5.42 1.97
CA LYS A 103 10.47 -5.32 0.83
C LYS A 103 9.59 -4.06 0.88
N ILE A 104 9.67 -3.30 1.97
CA ILE A 104 8.79 -2.18 2.26
C ILE A 104 9.61 -0.89 2.28
N GLU A 105 9.39 -0.06 1.27
CA GLU A 105 9.96 1.27 1.20
C GLU A 105 8.95 2.30 1.70
N PHE A 106 9.38 3.17 2.62
CA PHE A 106 8.56 4.28 3.08
C PHE A 106 8.96 5.55 2.35
N ILE A 107 7.98 6.25 1.79
CA ILE A 107 8.14 7.59 1.25
C ILE A 107 7.32 8.53 2.11
N GLU A 108 8.00 9.48 2.73
CA GLU A 108 7.34 10.53 3.49
C GLU A 108 6.87 11.65 2.54
N ASP A 109 5.60 12.01 2.66
CA ASP A 109 4.96 13.09 1.92
C ASP A 109 5.06 14.39 2.70
N SER A 110 6.11 15.15 2.41
CA SER A 110 6.28 16.49 2.94
C SER A 110 5.34 17.45 2.22
N LYS A 111 4.35 17.99 2.94
CA LYS A 111 3.47 19.08 2.50
C LYS A 111 2.47 18.73 1.37
N GLY A 112 2.11 17.45 1.20
CA GLY A 112 1.10 17.04 0.23
C GLY A 112 1.56 17.14 -1.22
N GLU A 113 2.86 16.94 -1.46
CA GLU A 113 3.43 16.91 -2.81
C GLU A 113 3.07 15.61 -3.54
N ILE A 114 2.90 14.52 -2.78
CA ILE A 114 2.54 13.19 -3.30
C ILE A 114 1.05 12.97 -3.22
N VAL A 115 0.42 13.28 -2.09
CA VAL A 115 -1.03 13.10 -1.89
C VAL A 115 -1.67 14.46 -1.76
N SER A 116 -2.58 14.80 -2.68
CA SER A 116 -3.25 16.10 -2.68
C SER A 116 -4.29 16.25 -1.55
N GLU A 117 -4.74 15.13 -0.99
CA GLU A 117 -5.64 15.07 0.15
C GLU A 117 -4.90 14.66 1.42
N ASN A 118 -5.51 14.94 2.58
CA ASN A 118 -4.97 14.46 3.85
C ASN A 118 -5.04 12.92 3.89
N LEU A 119 -3.94 12.28 4.30
CA LEU A 119 -3.83 10.82 4.46
C LEU A 119 -4.89 10.25 5.41
N GLU A 120 -5.47 11.05 6.30
CA GLU A 120 -6.65 10.68 7.10
C GLU A 120 -7.83 10.17 6.27
N TYR A 121 -8.07 10.72 5.08
CA TYR A 121 -9.24 10.38 4.25
C TYR A 121 -8.99 9.26 3.25
N CYS A 122 -7.73 9.00 2.94
CA CYS A 122 -7.33 8.07 1.89
C CYS A 122 -6.45 6.92 2.39
N SER A 123 -6.22 6.83 3.71
CA SER A 123 -5.52 5.69 4.30
C SER A 123 -6.22 4.37 3.98
N GLY A 124 -5.42 3.35 3.66
CA GLY A 124 -5.93 2.04 3.24
C GLY A 124 -6.11 1.88 1.74
N ILE A 125 -5.95 2.94 0.94
CA ILE A 125 -5.90 2.78 -0.51
C ILE A 125 -4.64 2.01 -0.89
N VAL A 126 -4.84 0.94 -1.66
CA VAL A 126 -3.79 0.12 -2.25
C VAL A 126 -3.88 0.23 -3.76
N THR A 127 -2.80 0.65 -4.40
CA THR A 127 -2.69 0.73 -5.85
C THR A 127 -1.68 -0.28 -6.34
N TYR A 128 -2.06 -1.08 -7.33
CA TYR A 128 -1.12 -1.93 -8.06
C TYR A 128 -0.50 -1.16 -9.22
N VAL A 129 0.83 -1.22 -9.32
CA VAL A 129 1.62 -0.55 -10.36
C VAL A 129 2.44 -1.58 -11.13
N VAL A 130 2.52 -1.40 -12.44
CA VAL A 130 3.35 -2.20 -13.35
C VAL A 130 4.24 -1.25 -14.15
N GLU A 131 5.56 -1.40 -14.05
CA GLU A 131 6.53 -0.59 -14.82
C GLU A 131 6.21 0.92 -14.75
N ASN A 132 6.00 1.44 -13.54
CA ASN A 132 5.62 2.84 -13.29
C ASN A 132 4.29 3.30 -13.91
N LYS A 133 3.37 2.37 -14.20
CA LYS A 133 2.00 2.69 -14.62
C LYS A 133 1.00 2.16 -13.61
N LYS A 134 0.12 3.05 -13.13
CA LYS A 134 -1.03 2.65 -12.33
C LYS A 134 -1.88 1.67 -13.13
N TYR A 135 -2.25 0.57 -12.49
CA TYR A 135 -3.09 -0.46 -13.08
C TYR A 135 -4.49 -0.44 -12.45
N ASP A 136 -4.58 -0.65 -11.13
CA ASP A 136 -5.87 -0.68 -10.42
C ASP A 136 -5.70 -0.26 -8.95
N SER A 137 -6.79 0.15 -8.29
CA SER A 137 -6.80 0.63 -6.90
C SER A 137 -8.01 0.12 -6.11
N VAL A 138 -7.77 -0.35 -4.89
CA VAL A 138 -8.82 -0.79 -3.94
C VAL A 138 -8.66 -0.07 -2.60
N LEU A 139 -9.71 -0.05 -1.80
CA LEU A 139 -9.68 0.47 -0.43
C LEU A 139 -9.73 -0.70 0.54
N CYS A 140 -8.66 -0.89 1.32
CA CYS A 140 -8.66 -1.86 2.42
C CYS A 140 -9.76 -1.54 3.43
N GLY A 141 -10.58 -2.54 3.71
CA GLY A 141 -11.61 -2.49 4.74
C GLY A 141 -11.07 -2.90 6.11
N GLU A 142 -11.97 -3.16 7.06
CA GLU A 142 -11.61 -3.81 8.31
C GLU A 142 -11.12 -5.23 8.04
N ILE A 143 -9.86 -5.50 8.39
CA ILE A 143 -9.31 -6.85 8.35
C ILE A 143 -9.45 -7.41 9.76
N ASN A 144 -10.39 -8.35 9.94
CA ASN A 144 -10.45 -9.15 11.16
C ASN A 144 -9.23 -10.07 11.18
N LEU A 145 -8.18 -9.66 11.91
CA LEU A 145 -6.99 -10.45 12.21
C LEU A 145 -7.33 -11.65 13.10
#